data_AF-A0A3A8LH18-F1
#
_entry.id   AF-A0A3A8LH18-F1
#
_cell.length_a   1.000
_cell.length_b   1.000
_cell.length_c   1.000
_cell.angle_alpha   90.00
_cell.angle_beta   90.00
_cell.angle_gamma   90.00
#
_symmetry.space_group_name_H-M   'P 1'
#
loop_
_entity.id
_entity.type
_entity.pdbx_description
1 polymer ?
#
loop_
_entity_poly.entity_id
_entity_poly.type
_entity_poly.pdbx_seq_one_letter_code
_entity_poly.pdbx_strand_id
1 'polypeptide(L)'
;MSPGNQRPLFLPGALLQAEDLSLQQEYQLTQDRTANQGLHTWGITEGLELRASGTNLVSVNAGMALDSLGRQLVLSAPVTVDLQALAESELYITVRYDEAPVSQVGDAQGTWFLRTRVAPRVRALAAPPDDASVELVLGSVTLSVYREVVAIDVDARRYSSLVVGTLAFTNPTTSPARLWAGPEAGALHVEAPKINLLGSAAIQGALGVGVGVPTAGLDVVGAGQSVGRGSLVLTEAPSAGRGLQGGRLTAYGNGTAFSTELRVGDVLRAGAVQAIIEEIHGANVLTLGRLGDDAAPGGETPFQIQTRLLARIAQGNGQPVLAVTAEGRVGIGTETPEASVHVAHGDVRLDGGAAVRFLGGGQIWSGDPSAHAITFLSTGGLTLRDTGDLLLTSGAPDATHAPTLTVSGGRGFVGIGTRVPVDALTVNGIIDATGGLIFPDGSEQTVAVVPIPIGTIVDAWRPPDSSQVILEGFQICDGSTVTHPDSPLVGQRLPDLRDLFVRSVSSYEEIGTTGGEEEHTHDVVLQVHTHSIHHQHDIQAQFDPTPQNSGTILSQKKLALAEHIHKLDNALTLPPTPTESSEYVGGEAVQTQKASAVPPFMSLLKLMRII
;
A
#
# COMPACT_ATOMS: atom_id res chain seq x y z
N MET A 1 32.66 -36.36 70.63
CA MET A 1 33.34 -35.30 69.84
C MET A 1 34.42 -36.01 69.04
N SER A 2 34.27 -36.14 67.72
CA SER A 2 35.18 -36.96 66.89
C SER A 2 36.54 -36.26 66.68
N PRO A 3 37.67 -36.99 66.58
CA PRO A 3 39.04 -36.49 66.48
C PRO A 3 39.42 -35.85 65.12
N GLY A 4 38.46 -35.52 64.24
CA GLY A 4 38.66 -35.19 62.83
C GLY A 4 39.58 -34.01 62.47
N ASN A 5 40.10 -33.27 63.46
CA ASN A 5 40.99 -32.13 63.28
C ASN A 5 42.43 -32.39 63.79
N GLN A 6 42.74 -33.62 64.21
CA GLN A 6 44.07 -33.99 64.72
C GLN A 6 44.63 -35.14 63.89
N ARG A 7 45.95 -35.11 63.67
CA ARG A 7 46.71 -36.16 62.99
C ARG A 7 47.96 -36.50 63.81
N PRO A 8 48.52 -37.71 63.71
CA PRO A 8 49.74 -38.06 64.43
C PRO A 8 50.91 -37.16 64.04
N LEU A 9 51.77 -36.88 65.01
CA LEU A 9 53.08 -36.26 64.78
C LEU A 9 54.15 -37.35 64.93
N PHE A 10 54.69 -37.82 63.81
CA PHE A 10 55.75 -38.84 63.81
C PHE A 10 57.10 -38.20 64.15
N LEU A 11 57.65 -38.56 65.32
CA LEU A 11 58.95 -38.10 65.79
C LEU A 11 60.02 -39.21 65.61
N PRO A 12 61.27 -38.87 65.26
CA PRO A 12 62.36 -39.84 65.22
C PRO A 12 62.51 -40.57 66.56
N GLY A 13 62.51 -41.90 66.53
CA GLY A 13 62.69 -42.75 67.72
C GLY A 13 61.41 -43.01 68.53
N ALA A 14 60.26 -42.43 68.17
CA ALA A 14 58.98 -42.78 68.77
C ALA A 14 58.49 -44.16 68.27
N LEU A 15 57.84 -44.92 69.14
CA LEU A 15 57.24 -46.21 68.79
C LEU A 15 55.91 -45.97 68.05
N LEU A 16 55.78 -46.53 66.84
CA LEU A 16 54.55 -46.47 66.05
C LEU A 16 53.49 -47.42 66.62
N GLN A 17 52.32 -46.90 66.99
CA GLN A 17 51.21 -47.68 67.52
C GLN A 17 50.08 -47.84 66.50
N ALA A 18 49.20 -48.81 66.72
CA ALA A 18 48.02 -49.02 65.86
C ALA A 18 47.06 -47.81 65.92
N GLU A 19 47.01 -47.16 67.08
CA GLU A 19 46.24 -45.96 67.35
C GLU A 19 46.73 -44.79 66.49
N ASP A 20 48.04 -44.65 66.25
CA ASP A 20 48.59 -43.60 65.38
C ASP A 20 48.10 -43.77 63.95
N LEU A 21 48.19 -44.98 63.40
CA LEU A 21 47.75 -45.29 62.04
C LEU A 21 46.22 -45.16 61.90
N SER A 22 45.47 -45.59 62.91
CA SER A 22 44.02 -45.46 62.95
C SER A 22 43.59 -43.99 62.97
N LEU A 23 44.25 -43.16 63.79
CA LEU A 23 44.01 -41.72 63.84
C LEU A 23 44.37 -41.03 62.52
N GLN A 24 45.49 -41.42 61.89
CA GLN A 24 45.85 -40.92 60.56
C GLN A 24 44.78 -41.26 59.51
N GLN A 25 44.27 -42.49 59.52
CA GLN A 25 43.22 -42.93 58.59
C GLN A 25 41.91 -42.20 58.85
N GLU A 26 41.49 -42.04 60.11
CA GLU A 26 40.28 -41.30 60.49
C GLU A 26 40.37 -39.83 60.07
N TYR A 27 41.53 -39.19 60.27
CA TYR A 27 41.78 -37.83 59.81
C TYR A 27 41.60 -37.70 58.30
N GLN A 28 42.22 -38.59 57.51
CA GLN A 28 42.12 -38.55 56.05
C GLN A 28 40.68 -38.75 55.57
N LEU A 29 39.98 -39.77 56.10
CA LEU A 29 38.58 -40.02 55.78
C LEU A 29 37.68 -38.83 56.14
N THR A 30 37.97 -38.16 57.25
CA THR A 30 37.20 -36.99 57.68
C THR A 30 37.43 -35.81 56.75
N GLN A 31 38.67 -35.54 56.33
CA GLN A 31 38.98 -34.49 55.36
C GLN A 31 38.28 -34.76 54.02
N ASP A 32 38.34 -35.99 53.51
CA ASP A 32 37.71 -36.38 52.24
C ASP A 32 36.19 -36.25 52.30
N ARG A 33 35.55 -36.73 53.38
CA ARG A 33 34.10 -36.59 53.59
C ARG A 33 33.68 -35.13 53.73
N THR A 34 34.44 -34.33 54.46
CA THR A 34 34.17 -32.89 54.64
C THR A 34 34.25 -32.15 53.30
N ALA A 35 35.26 -32.44 52.49
CA ALA A 35 35.38 -31.86 51.15
C ALA A 35 34.18 -32.26 50.27
N ASN A 36 33.79 -33.54 50.29
CA ASN A 36 32.63 -34.02 49.54
C ASN A 36 31.33 -33.35 49.99
N GLN A 37 31.09 -33.21 51.30
CA GLN A 37 29.90 -32.54 51.84
C GLN A 37 29.89 -31.03 51.58
N GLY A 38 31.05 -30.39 51.55
CA GLY A 38 31.17 -28.95 51.38
C GLY A 38 31.00 -28.49 49.94
N LEU A 39 31.49 -29.27 48.97
CA LEU A 39 31.49 -28.90 47.56
C LEU A 39 30.41 -29.61 46.73
N HIS A 40 29.93 -30.77 47.18
CA HIS A 40 29.02 -31.61 46.40
C HIS A 40 27.70 -31.85 47.14
N THR A 41 26.60 -31.95 46.39
CA THR A 41 25.38 -32.58 46.91
C THR A 41 25.50 -34.09 46.82
N TRP A 42 24.81 -34.81 47.69
CA TRP A 42 24.66 -36.26 47.55
C TRP A 42 23.88 -36.63 46.27
N GLY A 43 24.16 -37.82 45.75
CA GLY A 43 23.59 -38.38 44.52
C GLY A 43 24.59 -39.20 43.72
N ILE A 44 24.13 -39.73 42.58
CA ILE A 44 24.90 -40.49 41.61
C ILE A 44 25.85 -39.53 40.88
N THR A 45 27.14 -39.85 40.86
CA THR A 45 28.16 -39.09 40.13
C THR A 45 28.27 -39.57 38.70
N GLU A 46 28.31 -40.90 38.51
CA GLU A 46 28.45 -41.54 37.20
C GLU A 46 27.98 -43.01 37.27
N GLY A 47 27.47 -43.55 36.15
CA GLY A 47 27.18 -44.98 36.01
C GLY A 47 25.98 -45.45 36.85
N LEU A 48 26.10 -46.63 37.47
CA LEU A 48 25.05 -47.24 38.32
C LEU A 48 23.70 -47.45 37.61
N GLU A 49 23.75 -47.70 36.30
CA GLU A 49 22.56 -47.95 35.48
C GLU A 49 21.96 -49.32 35.78
N LEU A 50 20.63 -49.39 35.84
CA LEU A 50 19.88 -50.63 35.95
C LEU A 50 19.64 -51.23 34.56
N ARG A 51 19.80 -52.55 34.43
CA ARG A 51 19.40 -53.31 33.25
C ARG A 51 18.71 -54.60 33.67
N ALA A 52 17.67 -54.99 32.92
CA ALA A 52 17.06 -56.30 33.06
C ALA A 52 18.10 -57.38 32.75
N SER A 53 18.22 -58.39 33.60
CA SER A 53 19.25 -59.44 33.51
C SER A 53 18.64 -60.85 33.57
N GLY A 54 17.42 -61.01 33.03
CA GLY A 54 16.64 -62.25 33.06
C GLY A 54 15.49 -62.21 34.09
N THR A 55 14.91 -63.38 34.36
CA THR A 55 13.83 -63.54 35.35
C THR A 55 14.37 -63.31 36.76
N ASN A 56 13.68 -62.51 37.58
CA ASN A 56 14.10 -62.12 38.93
C ASN A 56 15.47 -61.45 39.04
N LEU A 57 16.08 -61.00 37.93
CA LEU A 57 17.44 -60.46 37.96
C LEU A 57 17.49 -59.07 37.34
N VAL A 58 18.11 -58.16 38.08
CA VAL A 58 18.48 -56.82 37.60
C VAL A 58 19.98 -56.66 37.79
N SER A 59 20.69 -56.27 36.74
CA SER A 59 22.11 -55.91 36.85
C SER A 59 22.25 -54.42 37.05
N VAL A 60 23.14 -54.02 37.97
CA VAL A 60 23.57 -52.64 38.17
C VAL A 60 24.99 -52.51 37.61
N ASN A 61 25.18 -51.61 36.65
CA ASN A 61 26.50 -51.35 36.08
C ASN A 61 27.45 -50.70 37.10
N ALA A 62 28.76 -50.81 36.86
CA ALA A 62 29.77 -50.08 37.63
C ALA A 62 29.50 -48.57 37.62
N GLY A 63 29.95 -47.87 38.66
CA GLY A 63 29.74 -46.44 38.81
C GLY A 63 30.07 -45.93 40.20
N MET A 64 29.77 -44.66 40.43
CA MET A 64 30.08 -43.96 41.66
C MET A 64 28.90 -43.09 42.10
N ALA A 65 28.68 -43.03 43.40
CA ALA A 65 27.80 -42.06 44.03
C ALA A 65 28.39 -41.49 45.32
N LEU A 66 27.80 -40.40 45.80
CA LEU A 66 28.06 -39.78 47.10
C LEU A 66 26.79 -39.82 47.94
N ASP A 67 26.90 -40.20 49.21
CA ASP A 67 25.81 -40.01 50.16
C ASP A 67 25.88 -38.66 50.90
N SER A 68 24.85 -38.34 51.67
CA SER A 68 24.76 -37.09 52.44
C SER A 68 25.81 -36.96 53.55
N LEU A 69 26.48 -38.06 53.89
CA LEU A 69 27.59 -38.10 54.83
C LEU A 69 28.96 -37.90 54.15
N GLY A 70 28.97 -37.59 52.85
CA GLY A 70 30.19 -37.39 52.05
C GLY A 70 30.95 -38.68 51.75
N ARG A 71 30.34 -39.85 51.98
CA ARG A 71 30.97 -41.14 51.74
C ARG A 71 30.83 -41.52 50.26
N GLN A 72 31.91 -42.07 49.72
CA GLN A 72 31.96 -42.52 48.33
C GLN A 72 31.43 -43.95 48.21
N LEU A 73 30.52 -44.15 47.26
CA LEU A 73 29.88 -45.42 46.93
C LEU A 73 30.42 -45.89 45.57
N VAL A 74 31.60 -46.51 45.56
CA VAL A 74 32.28 -46.90 44.32
C VAL A 74 32.01 -48.38 44.01
N LEU A 75 31.18 -48.63 43.00
CA LEU A 75 30.92 -49.96 42.47
C LEU A 75 31.85 -50.21 41.29
N SER A 76 32.92 -50.99 41.48
CA SER A 76 33.99 -51.16 40.50
C SER A 76 33.67 -52.14 39.36
N ALA A 77 32.66 -52.99 39.52
CA ALA A 77 32.21 -53.95 38.51
C ALA A 77 30.69 -54.13 38.60
N PRO A 78 30.01 -54.52 37.50
CA PRO A 78 28.58 -54.77 37.53
C PRO A 78 28.18 -55.82 38.57
N VAL A 79 27.06 -55.60 39.25
CA VAL A 79 26.50 -56.52 40.26
C VAL A 79 25.08 -56.88 39.86
N THR A 80 24.79 -58.17 39.85
CA THR A 80 23.42 -58.68 39.66
C THR A 80 22.72 -58.77 41.01
N VAL A 81 21.51 -58.21 41.07
CA VAL A 81 20.62 -58.22 42.23
C VAL A 81 19.53 -59.25 41.98
N ASP A 82 19.38 -60.18 42.91
CA ASP A 82 18.30 -61.17 42.93
C ASP A 82 17.05 -60.58 43.59
N LEU A 83 15.94 -60.63 42.87
CA LEU A 83 14.62 -60.12 43.26
C LEU A 83 13.69 -61.21 43.79
N GLN A 84 14.08 -62.48 43.72
CA GLN A 84 13.23 -63.63 44.03
C GLN A 84 12.72 -63.61 45.48
N ALA A 85 13.52 -63.08 46.40
CA ALA A 85 13.22 -63.06 47.84
C ALA A 85 12.09 -62.08 48.23
N LEU A 86 11.72 -61.14 47.35
CA LEU A 86 10.68 -60.15 47.61
C LEU A 86 9.40 -60.56 46.88
N ALA A 87 8.22 -60.44 47.50
CA ALA A 87 6.96 -60.86 46.88
C ALA A 87 6.35 -59.79 45.96
N GLU A 88 6.81 -58.54 46.11
CA GLU A 88 6.15 -57.38 45.53
C GLU A 88 6.47 -57.25 44.04
N SER A 89 5.50 -56.78 43.27
CA SER A 89 5.66 -56.58 41.82
C SER A 89 6.44 -55.31 41.48
N GLU A 90 6.49 -54.34 42.39
CA GLU A 90 7.29 -53.13 42.26
C GLU A 90 8.36 -53.12 43.36
N LEU A 91 9.62 -53.03 42.95
CA LEU A 91 10.77 -53.09 43.85
C LEU A 91 11.71 -51.92 43.59
N TYR A 92 12.35 -51.41 44.64
CA TYR A 92 13.33 -50.32 44.55
C TYR A 92 14.74 -50.90 44.61
N ILE A 93 15.58 -50.56 43.64
CA ILE A 93 16.99 -50.93 43.66
C ILE A 93 17.77 -49.79 44.30
N THR A 94 18.50 -50.07 45.37
CA THR A 94 19.23 -49.07 46.14
C THR A 94 20.71 -49.40 46.29
N VAL A 95 21.51 -48.38 46.57
CA VAL A 95 22.93 -48.51 46.92
C VAL A 95 23.23 -47.72 48.20
N ARG A 96 23.99 -48.33 49.11
CA ARG A 96 24.39 -47.69 50.38
C ARG A 96 25.83 -48.00 50.72
N TYR A 97 26.42 -47.18 51.58
CA TYR A 97 27.74 -47.44 52.13
C TYR A 97 27.68 -48.70 53.01
N ASP A 98 28.66 -49.58 52.83
CA ASP A 98 28.82 -50.78 53.66
C ASP A 98 30.30 -50.94 54.03
N GLU A 99 30.51 -51.22 55.31
CA GLU A 99 31.83 -51.41 55.90
C GLU A 99 31.75 -52.61 56.84
N ALA A 100 32.50 -53.66 56.52
CA ALA A 100 32.45 -54.91 57.28
C ALA A 100 33.83 -55.55 57.40
N PRO A 101 34.15 -56.19 58.55
CA PRO A 101 35.36 -56.98 58.67
C PRO A 101 35.37 -58.13 57.65
N VAL A 102 36.52 -58.36 57.04
CA VAL A 102 36.81 -59.54 56.22
C VAL A 102 37.24 -60.67 57.15
N SER A 103 36.75 -61.87 56.89
CA SER A 103 37.20 -63.10 57.55
C SER A 103 38.72 -63.21 57.57
N GLN A 104 39.28 -63.67 58.69
CA GLN A 104 40.73 -63.77 58.91
C GLN A 104 41.42 -64.46 57.74
N VAL A 105 42.45 -63.81 57.19
CA VAL A 105 43.35 -64.41 56.20
C VAL A 105 44.64 -64.74 56.93
N GLY A 106 44.91 -66.04 57.08
CA GLY A 106 46.16 -66.54 57.63
C GLY A 106 47.17 -66.83 56.52
N ASP A 107 48.45 -66.61 56.80
CA ASP A 107 49.52 -67.25 56.02
C ASP A 107 49.77 -68.69 56.51
N ALA A 108 50.55 -69.47 55.74
CA ALA A 108 50.88 -70.86 56.08
C ALA A 108 51.76 -70.98 57.34
N GLN A 109 52.20 -69.85 57.90
CA GLN A 109 53.08 -69.72 59.07
C GLN A 109 52.31 -69.34 60.34
N GLY A 110 50.98 -69.16 60.28
CA GLY A 110 50.12 -68.88 61.43
C GLY A 110 49.95 -67.39 61.76
N THR A 111 50.41 -66.49 60.90
CA THR A 111 50.15 -65.04 61.04
C THR A 111 48.77 -64.73 60.48
N TRP A 112 47.90 -64.16 61.31
CA TRP A 112 46.54 -63.76 60.92
C TRP A 112 46.46 -62.25 60.72
N PHE A 113 45.81 -61.85 59.62
CA PHE A 113 45.50 -60.45 59.35
C PHE A 113 44.00 -60.22 59.32
N LEU A 114 43.53 -59.19 60.02
CA LEU A 114 42.18 -58.66 59.92
C LEU A 114 42.18 -57.50 58.92
N ARG A 115 41.21 -57.48 58.02
CA ARG A 115 41.02 -56.40 57.04
C ARG A 115 39.58 -55.94 57.09
N THR A 116 39.32 -54.69 56.76
CA THR A 116 37.96 -54.18 56.59
C THR A 116 37.67 -54.02 55.10
N ARG A 117 36.54 -54.56 54.64
CA ARG A 117 36.03 -54.31 53.29
C ARG A 117 35.18 -53.05 53.34
N VAL A 118 35.56 -52.07 52.54
CA VAL A 118 34.75 -50.88 52.27
C VAL A 118 34.27 -50.99 50.83
N ALA A 119 32.98 -51.24 50.63
CA ALA A 119 32.37 -51.34 49.31
C ALA A 119 30.89 -50.96 49.42
N PRO A 120 30.29 -50.33 48.40
CA PRO A 120 28.86 -50.11 48.42
C PRO A 120 28.12 -51.45 48.36
N ARG A 121 26.99 -51.51 49.04
CA ARG A 121 26.07 -52.65 48.97
C ARG A 121 24.84 -52.26 48.16
N VAL A 122 24.60 -53.01 47.09
CA VAL A 122 23.40 -52.89 46.26
C VAL A 122 22.36 -53.89 46.75
N ARG A 123 21.10 -53.48 46.88
CA ARG A 123 20.00 -54.37 47.28
C ARG A 123 18.67 -53.95 46.65
N ALA A 124 17.71 -54.86 46.67
CA ALA A 124 16.32 -54.58 46.36
C ALA A 124 15.52 -54.37 47.65
N LEU A 125 14.57 -53.43 47.63
CA LEU A 125 13.63 -53.13 48.71
C LEU A 125 12.20 -53.20 48.19
N ALA A 126 11.26 -53.64 49.04
CA ALA A 126 9.83 -53.68 48.72
C ALA A 126 9.14 -52.30 48.81
N ALA A 127 9.81 -51.31 49.39
CA ALA A 127 9.36 -49.94 49.53
C ALA A 127 10.56 -48.98 49.38
N PRO A 128 10.34 -47.68 49.11
CA PRO A 128 11.41 -46.69 49.10
C PRO A 128 12.19 -46.68 50.43
N PRO A 129 13.50 -46.40 50.42
CA PRO A 129 14.29 -46.28 51.65
C PRO A 129 13.82 -45.09 52.51
N ASP A 130 13.87 -45.22 53.83
CA ASP A 130 13.47 -44.16 54.78
C ASP A 130 14.28 -42.87 54.60
N ASP A 131 15.57 -43.00 54.28
CA ASP A 131 16.48 -41.89 53.99
C ASP A 131 17.24 -42.13 52.70
N ALA A 132 16.69 -41.62 51.60
CA ALA A 132 17.29 -41.70 50.27
C ALA A 132 18.64 -40.97 50.17
N SER A 133 18.98 -40.10 51.13
CA SER A 133 20.24 -39.37 51.15
C SER A 133 21.42 -40.23 51.61
N VAL A 134 21.16 -41.29 52.36
CA VAL A 134 22.14 -42.26 52.87
C VAL A 134 22.10 -43.58 52.10
N GLU A 135 20.91 -43.97 51.65
CA GLU A 135 20.67 -45.15 50.82
C GLU A 135 20.00 -44.73 49.51
N LEU A 136 20.82 -44.53 48.49
CA LEU A 136 20.40 -43.89 47.24
C LEU A 136 19.56 -44.85 46.42
N VAL A 137 18.46 -44.32 45.89
CA VAL A 137 17.60 -45.02 44.93
C VAL A 137 18.25 -44.95 43.54
N LEU A 138 18.48 -46.11 42.93
CA LEU A 138 18.98 -46.25 41.56
C LEU A 138 17.84 -46.36 40.53
N GLY A 139 16.63 -46.65 41.00
CA GLY A 139 15.41 -46.77 40.21
C GLY A 139 14.44 -47.75 40.86
N SER A 140 13.23 -47.83 40.33
CA SER A 140 12.29 -48.92 40.63
C SER A 140 12.15 -49.85 39.41
N VAL A 141 11.80 -51.10 39.69
CA VAL A 141 11.60 -52.13 38.68
C VAL A 141 10.23 -52.76 38.86
N THR A 142 9.50 -52.90 37.77
CA THR A 142 8.21 -53.58 37.73
C THR A 142 8.38 -54.97 37.15
N LEU A 143 7.88 -55.96 37.88
CA LEU A 143 7.90 -57.37 37.52
C LEU A 143 6.56 -57.80 36.93
N SER A 144 6.60 -58.64 35.90
CA SER A 144 5.42 -59.31 35.37
C SER A 144 4.93 -60.41 36.32
N VAL A 145 3.78 -61.01 35.98
CA VAL A 145 3.25 -62.20 36.68
C VAL A 145 4.22 -63.39 36.61
N TYR A 146 5.08 -63.43 35.58
CA TYR A 146 6.15 -64.44 35.41
C TYR A 146 7.49 -64.01 36.01
N ARG A 147 7.49 -62.87 36.74
CA ARG A 147 8.67 -62.26 37.38
C ARG A 147 9.79 -61.84 36.42
N GLU A 148 9.42 -61.48 35.19
CA GLU A 148 10.33 -60.78 34.27
C GLU A 148 10.27 -59.28 34.52
N VAL A 149 11.41 -58.60 34.40
CA VAL A 149 11.47 -57.13 34.50
C VAL A 149 10.84 -56.53 33.25
N VAL A 150 9.66 -55.93 33.39
CA VAL A 150 8.88 -55.34 32.28
C VAL A 150 9.01 -53.83 32.19
N ALA A 151 9.34 -53.18 33.30
CA ALA A 151 9.62 -51.75 33.33
C ALA A 151 10.75 -51.46 34.32
N ILE A 152 11.57 -50.46 33.99
CA ILE A 152 12.57 -49.87 34.86
C ILE A 152 12.29 -48.38 34.86
N ASP A 153 11.91 -47.84 36.01
CA ASP A 153 11.71 -46.41 36.22
C ASP A 153 12.95 -45.83 36.92
N VAL A 154 13.48 -44.76 36.37
CA VAL A 154 14.70 -44.09 36.82
C VAL A 154 14.45 -42.66 37.30
N ASP A 155 13.20 -42.22 37.39
CA ASP A 155 12.84 -40.83 37.73
C ASP A 155 13.21 -40.48 39.18
N ALA A 156 13.28 -41.49 40.07
CA ALA A 156 13.74 -41.33 41.44
C ALA A 156 15.27 -41.19 41.57
N ARG A 157 16.04 -41.32 40.49
CA ARG A 157 17.50 -41.17 40.53
C ARG A 157 17.87 -39.71 40.78
N ARG A 158 18.64 -39.48 41.84
CA ARG A 158 19.25 -38.18 42.11
C ARG A 158 20.72 -38.19 41.70
N TYR A 159 21.14 -37.19 40.91
CA TYR A 159 22.54 -36.98 40.56
C TYR A 159 23.24 -35.98 41.50
N SER A 160 24.53 -36.18 41.74
CA SER A 160 25.37 -35.26 42.51
C SER A 160 25.57 -33.95 41.73
N SER A 161 25.50 -32.82 42.43
CA SER A 161 25.71 -31.47 41.90
C SER A 161 26.86 -30.78 42.62
N LEU A 162 27.38 -29.69 42.05
CA LEU A 162 28.38 -28.82 42.69
C LEU A 162 27.69 -27.64 43.40
N VAL A 163 28.07 -27.36 44.64
CA VAL A 163 27.59 -26.21 45.43
C VAL A 163 28.70 -25.17 45.52
N VAL A 164 28.61 -24.13 44.69
CA VAL A 164 29.57 -23.02 44.65
C VAL A 164 28.84 -21.68 44.62
N GLY A 165 29.38 -20.67 45.31
CA GLY A 165 28.84 -19.31 45.24
C GLY A 165 29.18 -18.61 43.91
N THR A 166 30.39 -18.81 43.40
CA THR A 166 30.86 -18.25 42.13
C THR A 166 31.80 -19.24 41.45
N LEU A 167 31.58 -19.46 40.15
CA LEU A 167 32.48 -20.18 39.26
C LEU A 167 33.21 -19.14 38.39
N ALA A 168 34.51 -18.99 38.62
CA ALA A 168 35.37 -18.11 37.84
C ALA A 168 36.24 -18.95 36.89
N PHE A 169 36.16 -18.67 35.60
CA PHE A 169 37.00 -19.31 34.59
C PHE A 169 38.23 -18.43 34.35
N THR A 170 39.34 -18.77 34.98
CA THR A 170 40.60 -18.05 34.80
C THR A 170 41.25 -18.45 33.48
N ASN A 171 41.04 -17.67 32.43
CA ASN A 171 41.87 -17.71 31.23
C ASN A 171 43.12 -16.82 31.47
N PRO A 172 44.36 -17.26 31.14
CA PRO A 172 45.58 -16.48 31.33
C PRO A 172 45.64 -15.12 30.59
N THR A 173 44.69 -14.79 29.72
CA THR A 173 44.69 -13.53 28.96
C THR A 173 43.40 -12.73 29.17
N THR A 174 43.44 -11.85 30.18
CA THR A 174 42.58 -10.65 30.43
C THR A 174 41.05 -10.85 30.55
N SER A 175 40.52 -10.45 31.71
CA SER A 175 39.11 -10.46 32.15
C SER A 175 38.44 -11.85 32.20
N PRO A 176 38.44 -12.54 33.36
CA PRO A 176 37.88 -13.87 33.48
C PRO A 176 36.37 -13.86 33.27
N ALA A 177 35.87 -14.83 32.51
CA ALA A 177 34.43 -15.10 32.46
C ALA A 177 33.97 -15.62 33.84
N ARG A 178 32.78 -15.22 34.26
CA ARG A 178 32.24 -15.55 35.58
C ARG A 178 30.80 -16.03 35.46
N LEU A 179 30.47 -17.05 36.24
CA LEU A 179 29.11 -17.56 36.44
C LEU A 179 28.83 -17.57 37.94
N TRP A 180 27.78 -16.89 38.40
CA TRP A 180 27.45 -16.88 39.84
C TRP A 180 25.97 -16.66 40.09
N ALA A 181 25.52 -17.02 41.29
CA ALA A 181 24.20 -16.65 41.79
C ALA A 181 24.33 -15.40 42.67
N GLY A 182 23.57 -14.35 42.35
CA GLY A 182 23.62 -13.07 43.07
C GLY A 182 22.76 -13.08 44.35
N PRO A 183 23.20 -12.41 45.44
CA PRO A 183 22.48 -12.39 46.71
C PRO A 183 21.18 -11.55 46.68
N GLU A 184 21.02 -10.62 45.74
CA GLU A 184 19.91 -9.66 45.75
C GLU A 184 18.62 -10.16 45.07
N ALA A 185 18.64 -11.27 44.32
CA ALA A 185 17.46 -11.75 43.60
C ALA A 185 17.42 -13.26 43.27
N GLY A 186 18.40 -14.07 43.71
CA GLY A 186 18.51 -15.46 43.24
C GLY A 186 18.74 -15.55 41.72
N ALA A 187 19.25 -14.48 41.11
CA ALA A 187 19.52 -14.42 39.68
C ALA A 187 20.81 -15.17 39.35
N LEU A 188 20.79 -15.90 38.23
CA LEU A 188 21.98 -16.46 37.61
C LEU A 188 22.64 -15.40 36.73
N HIS A 189 23.85 -14.98 37.09
CA HIS A 189 24.63 -14.02 36.34
C HIS A 189 25.70 -14.73 35.53
N VAL A 190 25.81 -14.32 34.26
CA VAL A 190 26.88 -14.73 33.36
C VAL A 190 27.57 -13.45 32.87
N GLU A 191 28.83 -13.28 33.23
CA GLU A 191 29.65 -12.15 32.79
C GLU A 191 30.78 -12.67 31.92
N ALA A 192 30.73 -12.31 30.64
CA ALA A 192 31.77 -12.61 29.67
C ALA A 192 31.68 -11.62 28.50
N PRO A 193 32.78 -11.35 27.78
CA PRO A 193 32.74 -10.52 26.57
C PRO A 193 31.80 -11.08 25.49
N LYS A 194 31.62 -12.40 25.46
CA LYS A 194 30.71 -13.11 24.55
C LYS A 194 30.09 -14.31 25.24
N ILE A 195 28.79 -14.50 25.05
CA ILE A 195 28.04 -15.67 25.49
C ILE A 195 27.38 -16.28 24.26
N ASN A 196 27.74 -17.52 23.93
CA ASN A 196 27.11 -18.27 22.86
C ASN A 196 26.24 -19.38 23.47
N LEU A 197 24.95 -19.37 23.18
CA LEU A 197 24.03 -20.44 23.53
C LEU A 197 23.74 -21.24 22.25
N LEU A 198 24.19 -22.49 22.20
CA LEU A 198 23.97 -23.40 21.08
C LEU A 198 22.89 -24.42 21.47
N GLY A 199 21.93 -24.68 20.58
CA GLY A 199 20.79 -25.56 20.86
C GLY A 199 19.58 -24.79 21.43
N SER A 200 18.97 -25.33 22.49
CA SER A 200 17.79 -24.74 23.15
C SER A 200 18.11 -24.26 24.56
N ALA A 201 17.57 -23.11 24.94
CA ALA A 201 17.55 -22.63 26.31
C ALA A 201 16.09 -22.42 26.74
N ALA A 202 15.70 -22.97 27.89
CA ALA A 202 14.41 -22.72 28.53
C ALA A 202 14.65 -21.88 29.79
N ILE A 203 14.02 -20.72 29.87
CA ILE A 203 14.18 -19.78 30.98
C ILE A 203 12.80 -19.53 31.58
N GLN A 204 12.64 -19.87 32.86
CA GLN A 204 11.44 -19.56 33.63
C GLN A 204 11.74 -18.36 34.53
N GLY A 205 11.35 -17.16 34.06
CA GLY A 205 11.66 -15.89 34.70
C GLY A 205 11.99 -14.80 33.67
N ALA A 206 12.52 -13.67 34.14
CA ALA A 206 12.99 -12.58 33.28
C ALA A 206 14.45 -12.79 32.84
N LEU A 207 14.75 -12.48 31.58
CA LEU A 207 16.10 -12.48 31.01
C LEU A 207 16.58 -11.05 30.82
N GLY A 208 17.63 -10.67 31.55
CA GLY A 208 18.33 -9.39 31.36
C GLY A 208 19.59 -9.56 30.52
N VAL A 209 19.79 -8.69 29.53
CA VAL A 209 21.04 -8.55 28.77
C VAL A 209 21.54 -7.11 28.96
N GLY A 210 22.69 -6.94 29.61
CA GLY A 210 23.24 -5.62 29.92
C GLY A 210 22.59 -4.92 31.12
N VAL A 211 21.71 -5.60 31.88
CA VAL A 211 21.04 -5.06 33.07
C VAL A 211 21.20 -6.00 34.27
N GLY A 212 21.38 -5.43 35.47
CA GLY A 212 21.50 -6.22 36.71
C GLY A 212 20.16 -6.69 37.27
N VAL A 213 19.09 -5.93 37.03
CA VAL A 213 17.73 -6.25 37.47
C VAL A 213 16.78 -5.99 36.30
N PRO A 214 16.34 -7.03 35.56
CA PRO A 214 15.43 -6.86 34.44
C PRO A 214 14.04 -6.44 34.91
N THR A 215 13.43 -5.49 34.20
CA THR A 215 12.08 -4.95 34.48
C THR A 215 11.00 -5.54 33.57
N ALA A 216 11.39 -6.34 32.58
CA ALA A 216 10.53 -7.03 31.63
C ALA A 216 10.96 -8.49 31.46
N GLY A 217 10.12 -9.33 30.84
CA GLY A 217 10.44 -10.74 30.58
C GLY A 217 11.71 -10.93 29.74
N LEU A 218 11.96 -10.02 28.80
CA LEU A 218 13.25 -9.82 28.13
C LEU A 218 13.59 -8.34 28.20
N ASP A 219 14.65 -8.00 28.92
CA ASP A 219 15.13 -6.62 29.10
C ASP A 219 16.54 -6.50 28.54
N VAL A 220 16.69 -5.75 27.45
CA VAL A 220 17.94 -5.61 26.70
C VAL A 220 18.37 -4.16 26.75
N VAL A 221 19.48 -3.90 27.43
CA VAL A 221 20.12 -2.59 27.44
C VAL A 221 21.45 -2.70 26.72
N GLY A 222 21.61 -1.86 25.70
CA GLY A 222 22.86 -1.76 24.96
C GLY A 222 24.00 -1.38 25.88
N ALA A 223 25.15 -2.00 25.64
CA ALA A 223 26.38 -1.47 26.19
C ALA A 223 26.57 -0.04 25.67
N GLY A 224 27.00 0.87 26.55
CA GLY A 224 27.51 2.17 26.12
C GLY A 224 28.75 2.02 25.22
N GLN A 225 29.42 3.13 24.93
CA GLN A 225 30.68 3.07 24.17
C GLN A 225 31.68 2.13 24.86
N SER A 226 32.07 1.04 24.20
CA SER A 226 33.07 0.10 24.68
C SER A 226 34.43 0.45 24.12
N VAL A 227 35.49 0.32 24.93
CA VAL A 227 36.86 0.51 24.44
C VAL A 227 37.22 -0.68 23.57
N GLY A 228 37.60 -0.41 22.33
CA GLY A 228 38.04 -1.42 21.39
C GLY A 228 39.42 -1.98 21.74
N ARG A 229 39.66 -3.23 21.38
CA ARG A 229 40.96 -3.86 21.62
C ARG A 229 42.05 -3.28 20.69
N GLY A 230 43.13 -2.77 21.28
CA GLY A 230 44.32 -2.31 20.55
C GLY A 230 44.26 -0.83 20.18
N SER A 231 45.07 -0.44 19.21
CA SER A 231 45.13 0.92 18.66
C SER A 231 44.91 0.88 17.15
N LEU A 232 44.58 2.02 16.56
CA LEU A 232 44.44 2.15 15.11
C LEU A 232 45.11 3.42 14.58
N VAL A 233 45.54 3.36 13.32
CA VAL A 233 46.02 4.50 12.54
C VAL A 233 45.01 4.79 11.45
N LEU A 234 44.50 6.02 11.39
CA LEU A 234 43.57 6.46 10.37
C LEU A 234 44.31 7.13 9.20
N THR A 235 44.00 6.71 7.98
CA THR A 235 44.52 7.31 6.75
C THR A 235 43.37 7.68 5.82
N GLU A 236 43.44 8.86 5.19
CA GLU A 236 42.48 9.26 4.16
C GLU A 236 42.54 8.30 2.96
N ALA A 237 41.38 7.83 2.49
CA ALA A 237 41.31 7.06 1.26
C ALA A 237 41.45 8.01 0.04
N PRO A 238 42.15 7.62 -1.04
CA PRO A 238 42.25 8.44 -2.24
C PRO A 238 40.86 8.65 -2.86
N SER A 239 40.42 9.90 -2.97
CA SER A 239 39.09 10.27 -3.45
C SER A 239 39.01 10.26 -4.97
N ALA A 240 38.46 9.19 -5.55
CA ALA A 240 38.06 9.16 -6.95
C ALA A 240 36.66 9.79 -7.11
N GLY A 241 36.61 11.12 -7.28
CA GLY A 241 35.55 11.82 -8.03
C GLY A 241 34.11 11.82 -7.47
N ARG A 242 33.63 13.03 -7.18
CA ARG A 242 32.21 13.46 -7.07
C ARG A 242 31.37 12.86 -5.93
N GLY A 243 31.26 13.64 -4.86
CA GLY A 243 29.95 14.09 -4.39
C GLY A 243 29.23 13.24 -3.35
N LEU A 244 29.86 12.97 -2.20
CA LEU A 244 29.18 12.88 -0.91
C LEU A 244 30.08 13.57 0.14
N GLN A 245 29.53 14.51 0.91
CA GLN A 245 30.27 15.17 2.00
C GLN A 245 30.48 14.15 3.13
N GLY A 246 31.73 13.72 3.29
CA GLY A 246 32.19 12.72 4.27
C GLY A 246 33.26 11.84 3.63
N GLY A 247 34.54 12.21 3.74
CA GLY A 247 35.65 11.45 3.13
C GLY A 247 35.74 10.01 3.67
N ARG A 248 36.05 9.02 2.82
CA ARG A 248 36.32 7.65 3.27
C ARG A 248 37.68 7.59 3.98
N LEU A 249 37.75 6.82 5.07
CA LEU A 249 38.98 6.55 5.82
C LEU A 249 39.31 5.06 5.77
N THR A 250 40.60 4.73 5.83
CA THR A 250 41.07 3.37 6.10
C THR A 250 41.69 3.36 7.50
N ALA A 251 41.30 2.41 8.34
CA ALA A 251 41.90 2.21 9.65
C ALA A 251 42.81 0.98 9.63
N TYR A 252 44.06 1.15 10.07
CA TYR A 252 45.01 0.06 10.28
C TYR A 252 45.19 -0.19 11.77
N GLY A 253 44.81 -1.38 12.22
CA GLY A 253 44.81 -1.81 13.60
C GLY A 253 46.11 -2.48 14.03
N ASN A 254 46.58 -2.16 15.24
CA ASN A 254 47.68 -2.82 15.93
C ASN A 254 47.17 -3.50 17.21
N GLY A 255 47.38 -4.81 17.33
CA GLY A 255 46.84 -5.60 18.44
C GLY A 255 45.30 -5.77 18.42
N THR A 256 44.67 -5.49 17.27
CA THR A 256 43.23 -5.50 17.05
C THR A 256 42.69 -6.88 16.65
N ALA A 257 41.38 -7.09 16.77
CA ALA A 257 40.70 -8.31 16.34
C ALA A 257 39.35 -8.01 15.65
N PHE A 258 39.36 -7.07 14.70
CA PHE A 258 38.16 -6.45 14.11
C PHE A 258 37.13 -7.44 13.57
N SER A 259 37.53 -8.43 12.77
CA SER A 259 36.62 -9.45 12.23
C SER A 259 35.87 -10.25 13.28
N THR A 260 36.37 -10.30 14.52
CA THR A 260 35.71 -11.01 15.62
C THR A 260 34.93 -10.08 16.53
N GLU A 261 35.38 -8.85 16.74
CA GLU A 261 34.85 -7.91 17.73
C GLU A 261 33.80 -6.95 17.15
N LEU A 262 33.91 -6.63 15.86
CA LEU A 262 33.14 -5.57 15.22
C LEU A 262 32.12 -6.11 14.21
N ARG A 263 31.18 -5.24 13.84
CA ARG A 263 30.24 -5.44 12.74
C ARG A 263 30.25 -4.24 11.81
N VAL A 264 29.98 -4.50 10.53
CA VAL A 264 29.68 -3.45 9.56
C VAL A 264 28.47 -2.67 10.06
N GLY A 265 28.54 -1.34 10.00
CA GLY A 265 27.53 -0.43 10.51
C GLY A 265 27.80 0.11 11.93
N ASP A 266 28.69 -0.51 12.71
CA ASP A 266 29.07 0.03 14.04
C ASP A 266 29.73 1.40 13.91
N VAL A 267 29.54 2.24 14.91
CA VAL A 267 30.20 3.56 14.98
C VAL A 267 31.51 3.42 15.73
N LEU A 268 32.59 3.81 15.07
CA LEU A 268 33.93 3.85 15.61
C LEU A 268 34.31 5.30 15.90
N ARG A 269 34.81 5.55 17.11
CA ARG A 269 35.36 6.84 17.54
C ARG A 269 36.84 6.69 17.87
N ALA A 270 37.70 7.45 17.21
CA ALA A 270 39.13 7.49 17.49
C ALA A 270 39.61 8.93 17.58
N GLY A 271 39.96 9.37 18.79
CA GLY A 271 40.17 10.79 19.07
C GLY A 271 38.89 11.62 18.82
N ALA A 272 38.99 12.65 17.99
CA ALA A 272 37.84 13.46 17.57
C ALA A 272 37.03 12.84 16.42
N VAL A 273 37.63 11.93 15.65
CA VAL A 273 36.98 11.34 14.47
C VAL A 273 35.89 10.37 14.89
N GLN A 274 34.72 10.51 14.24
CA GLN A 274 33.65 9.53 14.24
C GLN A 274 33.44 9.01 12.83
N ALA A 275 33.32 7.69 12.70
CA ALA A 275 33.09 7.06 11.41
C ALA A 275 32.28 5.76 11.56
N ILE A 276 31.54 5.40 10.52
CA ILE A 276 30.80 4.14 10.43
C ILE A 276 31.69 3.10 9.78
N ILE A 277 31.71 1.88 10.30
CA ILE A 277 32.41 0.77 9.66
C ILE A 277 31.65 0.36 8.40
N GLU A 278 32.25 0.56 7.23
CA GLU A 278 31.67 0.15 5.93
C GLU A 278 32.10 -1.28 5.57
N GLU A 279 33.36 -1.61 5.79
CA GLU A 279 33.90 -2.94 5.47
C GLU A 279 34.94 -3.37 6.53
N ILE A 280 34.95 -4.66 6.84
CA ILE A 280 35.93 -5.27 7.74
C ILE A 280 36.83 -6.21 6.92
N HIS A 281 38.11 -5.84 6.82
CA HIS A 281 39.13 -6.55 6.06
C HIS A 281 40.02 -7.36 7.01
N GLY A 282 39.50 -8.48 7.50
CA GLY A 282 40.20 -9.35 8.45
C GLY A 282 40.31 -8.75 9.85
N ALA A 283 41.40 -9.06 10.56
CA ALA A 283 41.55 -8.68 11.97
C ALA A 283 42.02 -7.23 12.20
N ASN A 284 42.63 -6.60 11.19
CA ASN A 284 43.45 -5.40 11.37
C ASN A 284 43.15 -4.26 10.40
N VAL A 285 42.23 -4.41 9.44
CA VAL A 285 41.94 -3.32 8.48
C VAL A 285 40.44 -3.07 8.41
N LEU A 286 40.05 -1.80 8.45
CA LEU A 286 38.67 -1.34 8.25
C LEU A 286 38.61 -0.31 7.13
N THR A 287 37.49 -0.31 6.41
CA THR A 287 37.06 0.83 5.61
C THR A 287 35.95 1.55 6.37
N LEU A 288 36.05 2.87 6.48
CA LEU A 288 35.16 3.69 7.28
C LEU A 288 34.56 4.84 6.46
N GLY A 289 33.27 5.08 6.65
CA GLY A 289 32.56 6.26 6.18
C GLY A 289 32.58 7.34 7.26
N ARG A 290 33.25 8.46 7.02
CA ARG A 290 33.44 9.50 8.03
C ARG A 290 32.18 10.33 8.24
N LEU A 291 31.84 10.59 9.50
CA LEU A 291 30.62 11.30 9.90
C LEU A 291 30.83 12.81 10.18
N GLY A 292 32.02 13.35 9.88
CA GLY A 292 32.34 14.77 10.09
C GLY A 292 33.72 15.15 9.54
N ASP A 293 34.11 16.41 9.71
CA ASP A 293 35.33 16.96 9.10
C ASP A 293 36.55 16.98 10.05
N ASP A 294 36.40 16.46 11.28
CA ASP A 294 37.46 16.45 12.30
C ASP A 294 38.71 15.71 11.81
N ALA A 295 39.88 16.35 11.84
CA ALA A 295 41.11 15.78 11.29
C ALA A 295 41.47 14.43 11.92
N ALA A 296 41.93 13.49 11.09
CA ALA A 296 42.43 12.21 11.56
C ALA A 296 43.62 12.41 12.53
N PRO A 297 43.64 11.72 13.69
CA PRO A 297 44.75 11.81 14.62
C PRO A 297 46.04 11.29 13.99
N GLY A 298 47.15 11.99 14.25
CA GLY A 298 48.47 11.57 13.79
C GLY A 298 49.02 10.44 14.64
N GLY A 299 48.95 9.21 14.13
CA GLY A 299 49.57 8.03 14.75
C GLY A 299 48.58 7.04 15.38
N GLU A 300 49.10 6.08 16.13
CA GLU A 300 48.30 5.04 16.78
C GLU A 300 47.41 5.63 17.88
N THR A 301 46.10 5.44 17.75
CA THR A 301 45.09 6.01 18.63
C THR A 301 44.18 4.89 19.16
N PRO A 302 43.89 4.82 20.47
CA PRO A 302 42.87 3.92 20.97
C PRO A 302 41.50 4.33 20.43
N PHE A 303 40.59 3.38 20.31
CA PHE A 303 39.28 3.63 19.74
C PHE A 303 38.16 3.12 20.63
N GLN A 304 37.01 3.76 20.52
CA GLN A 304 35.77 3.35 21.14
C GLN A 304 34.82 2.85 20.05
N ILE A 305 34.01 1.87 20.43
CA ILE A 305 33.04 1.21 19.58
C ILE A 305 31.69 1.47 20.20
N GLN A 306 30.75 1.91 19.38
CA GLN A 306 29.34 1.89 19.70
C GLN A 306 28.65 0.94 18.75
N THR A 307 28.19 -0.18 19.31
CA THR A 307 27.44 -1.19 18.55
C THR A 307 26.17 -0.58 18.00
N ARG A 308 25.93 -0.74 16.70
CA ARG A 308 24.75 -0.17 16.04
C ARG A 308 23.48 -0.91 16.44
N LEU A 309 23.54 -2.23 16.59
CA LEU A 309 22.37 -3.08 16.85
C LEU A 309 22.29 -3.45 18.34
N LEU A 310 21.14 -3.20 18.95
CA LEU A 310 20.81 -3.67 20.31
C LEU A 310 20.29 -5.10 20.29
N ALA A 311 19.45 -5.42 19.31
CA ALA A 311 18.85 -6.74 19.16
C ALA A 311 18.70 -7.08 17.67
N ARG A 312 18.87 -8.37 17.35
CA ARG A 312 18.68 -8.90 16.00
C ARG A 312 18.08 -10.30 16.04
N ILE A 313 17.06 -10.51 15.22
CA ILE A 313 16.51 -11.81 14.86
C ILE A 313 16.73 -11.99 13.36
N ALA A 314 17.34 -13.11 12.97
CA ALA A 314 17.68 -13.41 11.59
C ALA A 314 17.26 -14.84 11.22
N GLN A 315 17.06 -15.07 9.92
CA GLN A 315 16.86 -16.40 9.35
C GLN A 315 18.18 -17.21 9.39
N GLY A 316 18.09 -18.52 9.18
CA GLY A 316 19.28 -19.41 9.16
C GLY A 316 20.30 -19.07 8.06
N ASN A 317 19.91 -18.31 7.03
CA ASN A 317 20.79 -17.78 5.99
C ASN A 317 21.43 -16.42 6.36
N GLY A 318 21.16 -15.89 7.55
CA GLY A 318 21.67 -14.61 8.03
C GLY A 318 20.85 -13.38 7.63
N GLN A 319 19.78 -13.53 6.85
CA GLN A 319 18.91 -12.40 6.47
C GLN A 319 18.15 -11.87 7.70
N PRO A 320 18.11 -10.54 7.91
CA PRO A 320 17.44 -9.95 9.06
C PRO A 320 15.93 -10.10 8.94
N VAL A 321 15.29 -10.52 10.04
CA VAL A 321 13.83 -10.52 10.19
C VAL A 321 13.40 -9.30 11.00
N LEU A 322 14.04 -9.07 12.14
CA LEU A 322 13.80 -7.94 13.01
C LEU A 322 15.12 -7.44 13.59
N ALA A 323 15.33 -6.13 13.56
CA ALA A 323 16.49 -5.48 14.12
C ALA A 323 16.07 -4.24 14.93
N VAL A 324 16.70 -4.02 16.08
CA VAL A 324 16.53 -2.80 16.88
C VAL A 324 17.89 -2.14 17.00
N THR A 325 17.97 -0.86 16.60
CA THR A 325 19.23 -0.11 16.66
C THR A 325 19.42 0.59 18.00
N ALA A 326 20.65 1.01 18.30
CA ALA A 326 21.00 1.76 19.51
C ALA A 326 20.29 3.12 19.59
N GLU A 327 19.86 3.67 18.44
CA GLU A 327 19.09 4.91 18.34
C GLU A 327 17.57 4.68 18.52
N GLY A 328 17.14 3.45 18.83
CA GLY A 328 15.73 3.10 19.05
C GLY A 328 14.91 2.93 17.78
N ARG A 329 15.55 2.69 16.63
CA ARG A 329 14.84 2.41 15.37
C ARG A 329 14.60 0.91 15.23
N VAL A 330 13.43 0.55 14.71
CA VAL A 330 13.04 -0.84 14.46
C VAL A 330 13.02 -1.11 12.95
N GLY A 331 13.86 -2.05 12.51
CA GLY A 331 13.84 -2.58 11.16
C GLY A 331 13.14 -3.93 11.13
N ILE A 332 12.23 -4.14 10.17
CA ILE A 332 11.65 -5.44 9.83
C ILE A 332 12.13 -5.76 8.42
N GLY A 333 12.87 -6.85 8.24
CA GLY A 333 13.51 -7.18 6.95
C GLY A 333 14.77 -6.36 6.62
N THR A 334 15.26 -5.51 7.54
CA THR A 334 16.47 -4.69 7.34
C THR A 334 17.19 -4.39 8.67
N GLU A 335 18.53 -4.30 8.64
CA GLU A 335 19.37 -3.84 9.77
C GLU A 335 19.71 -2.34 9.69
N THR A 336 19.33 -1.69 8.58
CA THR A 336 19.57 -0.27 8.32
C THR A 336 18.24 0.49 8.19
N PRO A 337 17.44 0.58 9.27
CA PRO A 337 16.20 1.35 9.24
C PRO A 337 16.49 2.85 9.05
N GLU A 338 15.84 3.47 8.06
CA GLU A 338 15.98 4.92 7.76
C GLU A 338 14.92 5.75 8.51
N ALA A 339 13.87 5.10 8.98
CA ALA A 339 12.80 5.67 9.80
C ALA A 339 12.78 5.04 11.21
N SER A 340 11.91 5.53 12.10
CA SER A 340 11.73 4.93 13.44
C SER A 340 11.22 3.49 13.36
N VAL A 341 10.36 3.20 12.37
CA VAL A 341 9.97 1.84 11.99
C VAL A 341 10.14 1.73 10.47
N HIS A 342 10.96 0.79 10.00
CA HIS A 342 11.18 0.53 8.58
C HIS A 342 10.87 -0.94 8.29
N VAL A 343 9.82 -1.19 7.50
CA VAL A 343 9.52 -2.52 6.93
C VAL A 343 10.10 -2.58 5.52
N ALA A 344 11.12 -3.39 5.32
CA ALA A 344 11.75 -3.57 4.01
C ALA A 344 11.13 -4.78 3.28
N HIS A 345 10.76 -4.58 2.01
CA HIS A 345 10.28 -5.64 1.10
C HIS A 345 9.07 -6.45 1.61
N GLY A 346 8.21 -5.86 2.45
CA GLY A 346 7.05 -6.55 3.04
C GLY A 346 5.85 -5.64 3.27
N ASP A 347 4.71 -6.28 3.54
CA ASP A 347 3.43 -5.61 3.77
C ASP A 347 3.21 -5.30 5.27
N VAL A 348 2.40 -4.27 5.55
CA VAL A 348 1.87 -4.00 6.88
C VAL A 348 0.37 -4.34 6.88
N ARG A 349 0.01 -5.49 7.44
CA ARG A 349 -1.38 -5.92 7.60
C ARG A 349 -1.91 -5.57 8.99
N LEU A 350 -3.11 -5.00 9.05
CA LEU A 350 -3.84 -4.70 10.28
C LEU A 350 -5.17 -5.48 10.28
N ASP A 351 -5.42 -6.27 11.33
CA ASP A 351 -6.67 -7.04 11.51
C ASP A 351 -7.44 -6.54 12.76
N GLY A 352 -8.70 -6.96 12.93
CA GLY A 352 -9.47 -6.67 14.15
C GLY A 352 -9.99 -5.22 14.28
N GLY A 353 -10.08 -4.48 13.17
CA GLY A 353 -10.54 -3.09 13.17
C GLY A 353 -9.50 -2.06 13.65
N ALA A 354 -8.22 -2.44 13.71
CA ALA A 354 -7.13 -1.53 14.01
C ALA A 354 -6.88 -0.52 12.87
N ALA A 355 -6.43 0.68 13.22
CA ALA A 355 -6.18 1.76 12.26
C ALA A 355 -4.77 2.33 12.41
N VAL A 356 -4.20 2.82 11.29
CA VAL A 356 -3.02 3.69 11.32
C VAL A 356 -3.48 5.10 11.66
N ARG A 357 -3.07 5.62 12.82
CA ARG A 357 -3.40 6.97 13.27
C ARG A 357 -2.25 7.92 13.02
N PHE A 358 -2.51 9.00 12.29
CA PHE A 358 -1.57 10.09 12.07
C PHE A 358 -1.89 11.26 13.00
N LEU A 359 -0.90 11.79 13.72
CA LEU A 359 -1.01 13.02 14.50
C LEU A 359 -0.26 14.13 13.75
N GLY A 360 -0.92 15.28 13.51
CA GLY A 360 -0.27 16.47 12.94
C GLY A 360 0.16 16.36 11.47
N GLY A 361 -0.77 16.33 10.53
CA GLY A 361 -0.42 16.53 9.12
C GLY A 361 0.18 15.31 8.38
N GLY A 362 0.01 14.09 8.91
CA GLY A 362 0.67 12.89 8.39
C GLY A 362 0.30 12.55 6.95
N GLN A 363 1.15 11.72 6.32
CA GLN A 363 1.07 11.41 4.90
C GLN A 363 1.35 9.92 4.62
N ILE A 364 0.70 9.40 3.58
CA ILE A 364 1.05 8.14 2.92
C ILE A 364 1.57 8.52 1.54
N TRP A 365 2.80 8.16 1.20
CA TRP A 365 3.46 8.62 -0.02
C TRP A 365 4.40 7.55 -0.57
N SER A 366 4.63 7.56 -1.89
CA SER A 366 5.46 6.57 -2.57
C SER A 366 6.97 6.89 -2.57
N GLY A 367 7.44 7.82 -1.72
CA GLY A 367 8.86 8.15 -1.56
C GLY A 367 9.41 9.23 -2.51
N ASP A 368 8.72 9.58 -3.58
CA ASP A 368 9.02 10.74 -4.43
C ASP A 368 8.08 11.91 -4.08
N PRO A 369 8.60 13.09 -3.67
CA PRO A 369 7.79 14.27 -3.36
C PRO A 369 6.98 14.80 -4.53
N SER A 370 7.17 14.30 -5.75
CA SER A 370 6.39 14.64 -6.94
C SER A 370 5.37 13.57 -7.36
N ALA A 371 5.37 12.40 -6.70
CA ALA A 371 4.50 11.28 -7.02
C ALA A 371 3.22 11.25 -6.15
N HIS A 372 2.59 10.08 -6.06
CA HIS A 372 1.34 9.83 -5.36
C HIS A 372 1.46 10.07 -3.85
N ALA A 373 0.54 10.84 -3.28
CA ALA A 373 0.47 11.07 -1.86
C ALA A 373 -0.99 11.23 -1.37
N ILE A 374 -1.30 10.62 -0.24
CA ILE A 374 -2.49 10.89 0.56
C ILE A 374 -2.03 11.70 1.76
N THR A 375 -2.50 12.95 1.88
CA THR A 375 -2.11 13.85 2.96
C THR A 375 -3.34 14.25 3.77
N PHE A 376 -3.22 14.13 5.09
CA PHE A 376 -4.26 14.52 6.04
C PHE A 376 -3.95 15.92 6.55
N LEU A 377 -4.75 16.92 6.18
CA LEU A 377 -4.53 18.29 6.60
C LEU A 377 -5.00 18.50 8.05
N SER A 378 -4.25 19.30 8.81
CA SER A 378 -4.63 19.69 10.18
C SER A 378 -5.94 20.51 10.24
N THR A 379 -6.38 21.06 9.12
CA THR A 379 -7.66 21.78 8.95
C THR A 379 -8.84 20.86 8.67
N GLY A 380 -8.66 19.53 8.69
CA GLY A 380 -9.72 18.54 8.47
C GLY A 380 -9.94 18.15 7.01
N GLY A 381 -9.07 18.58 6.09
CA GLY A 381 -9.13 18.18 4.68
C GLY A 381 -8.31 16.91 4.38
N LEU A 382 -8.70 16.18 3.34
CA LEU A 382 -7.92 15.09 2.73
C LEU A 382 -7.47 15.53 1.34
N THR A 383 -6.17 15.52 1.07
CA THR A 383 -5.67 15.75 -0.29
C THR A 383 -5.08 14.46 -0.84
N LEU A 384 -5.65 13.98 -1.94
CA LEU A 384 -5.06 12.94 -2.76
C LEU A 384 -4.35 13.62 -3.91
N ARG A 385 -3.02 13.56 -3.90
CA ARG A 385 -2.19 14.02 -5.02
C ARG A 385 -1.80 12.82 -5.83
N ASP A 386 -2.05 12.89 -7.13
CA ASP A 386 -1.87 11.78 -8.05
C ASP A 386 -1.14 12.29 -9.30
N THR A 387 -0.19 11.50 -9.81
CA THR A 387 0.38 11.68 -11.16
C THR A 387 -0.38 10.87 -12.23
N GLY A 388 -1.36 10.07 -11.81
CA GLY A 388 -2.31 9.29 -12.61
C GLY A 388 -3.76 9.51 -12.18
N ASP A 389 -4.66 8.57 -12.50
CA ASP A 389 -6.09 8.69 -12.23
C ASP A 389 -6.49 8.19 -10.84
N LEU A 390 -7.29 8.97 -10.11
CA LEU A 390 -7.92 8.53 -8.86
C LEU A 390 -9.20 7.74 -9.16
N LEU A 391 -9.22 6.46 -8.81
CA LEU A 391 -10.37 5.57 -9.00
C LEU A 391 -10.99 5.16 -7.65
N LEU A 392 -12.28 5.41 -7.48
CA LEU A 392 -13.09 4.88 -6.37
C LEU A 392 -13.98 3.76 -6.90
N THR A 393 -13.76 2.54 -6.40
CA THR A 393 -14.45 1.32 -6.86
C THR A 393 -15.13 0.63 -5.68
N SER A 394 -16.25 -0.05 -5.90
CA SER A 394 -16.92 -0.89 -4.89
C SER A 394 -16.36 -2.33 -4.80
N GLY A 395 -15.16 -2.56 -5.34
CA GLY A 395 -14.51 -3.87 -5.47
C GLY A 395 -13.12 -3.76 -6.12
N ALA A 396 -12.41 -4.88 -6.26
CA ALA A 396 -11.10 -4.88 -6.92
C ALA A 396 -11.22 -4.32 -8.35
N PRO A 397 -10.32 -3.43 -8.79
CA PRO A 397 -10.39 -2.86 -10.12
C PRO A 397 -10.14 -3.96 -11.16
N ASP A 398 -11.19 -4.40 -11.85
CA ASP A 398 -11.08 -5.26 -13.03
C ASP A 398 -11.52 -4.50 -14.29
N ALA A 399 -11.23 -5.07 -15.47
CA ALA A 399 -11.59 -4.46 -16.75
C ALA A 399 -13.11 -4.40 -17.01
N THR A 400 -13.93 -5.05 -16.16
CA THR A 400 -15.36 -5.28 -16.41
C THR A 400 -16.28 -4.37 -15.61
N HIS A 401 -15.83 -3.86 -14.46
CA HIS A 401 -16.62 -2.93 -13.65
C HIS A 401 -16.16 -1.49 -13.91
N ALA A 402 -17.08 -0.61 -14.30
CA ALA A 402 -16.78 0.81 -14.30
C ALA A 402 -16.56 1.30 -12.85
N PRO A 403 -15.59 2.19 -12.60
CA PRO A 403 -15.40 2.79 -11.29
C PRO A 403 -16.61 3.64 -10.94
N THR A 404 -16.92 3.73 -9.65
CA THR A 404 -17.97 4.60 -9.13
C THR A 404 -17.63 6.06 -9.41
N LEU A 405 -16.36 6.44 -9.17
CA LEU A 405 -15.84 7.78 -9.46
C LEU A 405 -14.41 7.68 -10.00
N THR A 406 -14.12 8.48 -11.02
CA THR A 406 -12.81 8.65 -11.64
C THR A 406 -12.44 10.13 -11.58
N VAL A 407 -11.23 10.48 -11.16
CA VAL A 407 -10.63 11.80 -11.42
C VAL A 407 -9.41 11.60 -12.29
N SER A 408 -9.45 12.11 -13.52
CA SER A 408 -8.37 11.93 -14.48
C SER A 408 -7.17 12.79 -14.11
N GLY A 409 -6.01 12.18 -13.85
CA GLY A 409 -4.82 12.89 -13.37
C GLY A 409 -4.29 13.92 -14.35
N GLY A 410 -4.30 13.60 -15.65
CA GLY A 410 -3.75 14.46 -16.69
C GLY A 410 -4.63 15.66 -17.07
N ARG A 411 -5.93 15.62 -16.76
CA ARG A 411 -6.92 16.63 -17.21
C ARG A 411 -7.77 17.24 -16.08
N GLY A 412 -7.78 16.62 -14.90
CA GLY A 412 -8.65 16.99 -13.78
C GLY A 412 -10.13 16.67 -14.02
N PHE A 413 -10.46 15.87 -15.03
CA PHE A 413 -11.84 15.57 -15.40
C PHE A 413 -12.45 14.54 -14.46
N VAL A 414 -13.71 14.74 -14.07
CA VAL A 414 -14.43 13.85 -13.16
C VAL A 414 -15.38 12.96 -13.97
N GLY A 415 -15.24 11.65 -13.81
CA GLY A 415 -16.15 10.64 -14.36
C GLY A 415 -16.97 9.99 -13.24
N ILE A 416 -18.28 9.85 -13.42
CA ILE A 416 -19.14 9.02 -12.55
C ILE A 416 -19.65 7.85 -13.40
N GLY A 417 -19.36 6.62 -12.98
CA GLY A 417 -19.73 5.41 -13.73
C GLY A 417 -18.98 5.22 -15.06
N THR A 418 -17.86 5.93 -15.27
CA THR A 418 -17.01 5.83 -16.46
C THR A 418 -15.52 5.93 -16.12
N ARG A 419 -14.69 5.22 -16.89
CA ARG A 419 -13.21 5.23 -16.77
C ARG A 419 -12.56 6.35 -17.58
N VAL A 420 -13.24 6.82 -18.62
CA VAL A 420 -12.67 7.77 -19.58
C VAL A 420 -13.63 8.96 -19.68
N PRO A 421 -13.58 9.90 -18.72
CA PRO A 421 -14.31 11.14 -18.88
C PRO A 421 -13.77 11.86 -20.13
N VAL A 422 -14.66 12.16 -21.06
CA VAL A 422 -14.31 12.87 -22.31
C VAL A 422 -14.37 14.39 -22.12
N ASP A 423 -15.22 14.83 -21.20
CA ASP A 423 -15.39 16.23 -20.77
C ASP A 423 -15.07 16.41 -19.29
N ALA A 424 -15.05 17.68 -18.83
CA ALA A 424 -14.74 18.07 -17.46
C ALA A 424 -15.59 17.31 -16.40
N LEU A 425 -16.86 17.05 -16.72
CA LEU A 425 -17.73 16.15 -15.96
C LEU A 425 -18.44 15.20 -16.93
N THR A 426 -18.18 13.90 -16.83
CA THR A 426 -18.90 12.86 -17.59
C THR A 426 -19.66 11.97 -16.62
N VAL A 427 -20.98 11.92 -16.73
CA VAL A 427 -21.83 11.03 -15.92
C VAL A 427 -22.43 9.96 -16.84
N ASN A 428 -22.05 8.71 -16.63
CA ASN A 428 -22.67 7.57 -17.29
C ASN A 428 -23.91 7.14 -16.50
N GLY A 429 -24.97 7.92 -16.60
CA GLY A 429 -26.21 7.74 -15.83
C GLY A 429 -27.09 8.98 -15.84
N ILE A 430 -28.13 8.96 -15.00
CA ILE A 430 -29.04 10.09 -14.81
C ILE A 430 -28.46 11.05 -13.77
N ILE A 431 -28.51 12.35 -14.06
CA ILE A 431 -28.21 13.40 -13.08
C ILE A 431 -29.53 13.87 -12.48
N ASP A 432 -29.74 13.61 -11.19
CA ASP A 432 -30.84 14.17 -10.41
C ASP A 432 -30.32 15.38 -9.62
N ALA A 433 -30.69 16.58 -10.05
CA ALA A 433 -30.22 17.85 -9.47
C ALA A 433 -31.37 18.59 -8.79
N THR A 434 -31.28 18.78 -7.48
CA THR A 434 -32.32 19.43 -6.67
C THR A 434 -32.34 20.96 -6.76
N GLY A 435 -31.31 21.58 -7.35
CA GLY A 435 -31.16 23.03 -7.48
C GLY A 435 -30.93 23.53 -8.90
N GLY A 436 -31.05 22.65 -9.90
CA GLY A 436 -30.78 22.98 -11.30
C GLY A 436 -29.31 22.92 -11.71
N LEU A 437 -29.02 23.35 -12.93
CA LEU A 437 -27.68 23.44 -13.52
C LEU A 437 -27.35 24.89 -13.86
N ILE A 438 -26.17 25.39 -13.50
CA ILE A 438 -25.71 26.73 -13.85
C ILE A 438 -24.83 26.64 -15.11
N PHE A 439 -25.14 27.45 -16.11
CA PHE A 439 -24.34 27.55 -17.34
C PHE A 439 -23.26 28.62 -17.24
N PRO A 440 -22.26 28.62 -18.15
CA PRO A 440 -21.16 29.60 -18.12
C PRO A 440 -21.58 31.07 -18.23
N ASP A 441 -22.78 31.35 -18.73
CA ASP A 441 -23.37 32.69 -18.78
C ASP A 441 -24.03 33.13 -17.44
N GLY A 442 -24.00 32.26 -16.43
CA GLY A 442 -24.61 32.47 -15.13
C GLY A 442 -26.11 32.16 -15.08
N SER A 443 -26.72 31.71 -16.19
CA SER A 443 -28.12 31.29 -16.19
C SER A 443 -28.28 29.96 -15.46
N GLU A 444 -29.37 29.83 -14.68
CA GLU A 444 -29.70 28.62 -13.94
C GLU A 444 -30.87 27.90 -14.61
N GLN A 445 -30.65 26.67 -15.06
CA GLN A 445 -31.71 25.77 -15.48
C GLN A 445 -32.30 25.08 -14.26
N THR A 446 -33.36 25.66 -13.72
CA THR A 446 -34.15 25.07 -12.61
C THR A 446 -35.38 24.27 -13.09
N VAL A 447 -35.75 24.40 -14.39
CA VAL A 447 -36.87 23.69 -15.04
C VAL A 447 -36.53 23.31 -16.49
N ALA A 448 -37.25 22.33 -17.08
CA ALA A 448 -36.85 21.65 -18.32
C ALA A 448 -37.29 22.32 -19.66
N VAL A 449 -38.12 23.38 -19.70
CA VAL A 449 -38.70 23.92 -20.96
C VAL A 449 -38.68 25.46 -21.02
N VAL A 450 -38.35 26.02 -22.19
CA VAL A 450 -38.57 27.45 -22.53
C VAL A 450 -39.94 27.59 -23.23
N PRO A 451 -40.97 28.20 -22.62
CA PRO A 451 -42.27 28.40 -23.26
C PRO A 451 -42.24 29.50 -24.34
N ILE A 452 -42.97 29.32 -25.44
CA ILE A 452 -43.23 30.36 -26.48
C ILE A 452 -43.92 31.59 -25.83
N PRO A 453 -43.49 32.84 -26.03
CA PRO A 453 -44.19 33.97 -25.39
C PRO A 453 -45.66 34.11 -25.82
N ILE A 454 -46.55 34.48 -24.89
CA ILE A 454 -47.94 34.87 -25.21
C ILE A 454 -47.90 36.12 -26.10
N GLY A 455 -48.72 36.15 -27.15
CA GLY A 455 -48.70 37.18 -28.19
C GLY A 455 -47.87 36.82 -29.42
N THR A 456 -47.10 35.73 -29.38
CA THR A 456 -46.35 35.26 -30.56
C THR A 456 -47.29 34.91 -31.70
N ILE A 457 -47.05 35.48 -32.89
CA ILE A 457 -47.83 35.19 -34.10
C ILE A 457 -47.08 34.15 -34.93
N VAL A 458 -47.79 33.08 -35.30
CA VAL A 458 -47.28 32.02 -36.17
C VAL A 458 -48.14 31.92 -37.42
N ASP A 459 -47.47 31.66 -38.53
CA ASP A 459 -48.09 31.38 -39.82
C ASP A 459 -48.48 29.91 -39.87
N ALA A 460 -49.77 29.64 -40.01
CA ALA A 460 -50.32 28.29 -40.05
C ALA A 460 -51.03 28.07 -41.40
N TRP A 461 -50.61 27.05 -42.13
CA TRP A 461 -51.28 26.66 -43.36
C TRP A 461 -52.55 25.85 -43.06
N ARG A 462 -53.65 26.18 -43.73
CA ARG A 462 -54.92 25.45 -43.67
C ARG A 462 -55.28 24.90 -45.06
N PRO A 463 -55.68 23.61 -45.17
CA PRO A 463 -56.28 23.09 -46.40
C PRO A 463 -57.65 23.75 -46.67
N PRO A 464 -58.02 24.02 -47.93
CA PRO A 464 -59.28 24.69 -48.30
C PRO A 464 -60.56 24.03 -47.73
N ASP A 465 -60.51 22.73 -47.41
CA ASP A 465 -61.67 21.91 -47.07
C ASP A 465 -61.76 21.55 -45.56
N SER A 466 -60.79 21.99 -44.75
CA SER A 466 -60.75 21.71 -43.31
C SER A 466 -61.53 22.78 -42.54
N SER A 467 -62.39 22.43 -41.57
CA SER A 467 -63.08 23.38 -40.67
C SER A 467 -62.51 23.46 -39.24
N GLN A 468 -61.47 22.68 -38.92
CA GLN A 468 -60.78 22.70 -37.62
C GLN A 468 -59.35 22.20 -37.77
N VAL A 469 -58.36 23.01 -37.36
CA VAL A 469 -57.37 22.70 -36.30
C VAL A 469 -56.81 24.05 -35.84
N ILE A 470 -57.27 24.56 -34.69
CA ILE A 470 -56.59 25.67 -34.00
C ILE A 470 -55.70 25.00 -32.95
N LEU A 471 -54.40 25.30 -32.95
CA LEU A 471 -53.47 24.81 -31.94
C LEU A 471 -54.01 25.17 -30.55
N GLU A 472 -54.00 24.22 -29.61
CA GLU A 472 -54.44 24.48 -28.24
C GLU A 472 -53.63 25.66 -27.67
N GLY A 473 -54.36 26.67 -27.20
CA GLY A 473 -53.77 27.92 -26.72
C GLY A 473 -53.38 28.94 -27.78
N PHE A 474 -53.87 28.81 -29.01
CA PHE A 474 -53.79 29.83 -30.06
C PHE A 474 -55.18 30.29 -30.50
N GLN A 475 -55.28 31.50 -31.05
CA GLN A 475 -56.51 32.01 -31.68
C GLN A 475 -56.18 32.77 -32.98
N ILE A 476 -57.10 32.73 -33.94
CA ILE A 476 -56.92 33.34 -35.26
C ILE A 476 -56.91 34.87 -35.13
N CYS A 477 -55.94 35.52 -35.77
CA CYS A 477 -55.86 36.98 -35.88
C CYS A 477 -56.84 37.52 -36.94
N ASP A 478 -58.14 37.51 -36.63
CA ASP A 478 -59.23 37.95 -37.52
C ASP A 478 -60.02 39.17 -36.97
N GLY A 479 -59.47 39.84 -35.95
CA GLY A 479 -60.19 40.91 -35.26
C GLY A 479 -61.21 40.42 -34.24
N SER A 480 -61.32 39.12 -33.97
CA SER A 480 -62.15 38.60 -32.88
C SER A 480 -61.56 38.94 -31.51
N THR A 481 -62.40 38.90 -30.47
CA THR A 481 -61.94 39.04 -29.09
C THR A 481 -61.43 37.71 -28.54
N VAL A 482 -60.38 37.73 -27.73
CA VAL A 482 -59.89 36.52 -27.05
C VAL A 482 -60.94 36.06 -26.04
N THR A 483 -61.37 34.80 -26.16
CA THR A 483 -62.45 34.23 -25.33
C THR A 483 -61.97 33.14 -24.35
N HIS A 484 -60.72 32.70 -24.45
CA HIS A 484 -60.19 31.62 -23.63
C HIS A 484 -59.97 32.08 -22.17
N PRO A 485 -60.66 31.51 -21.17
CA PRO A 485 -60.69 32.06 -19.80
C PRO A 485 -59.31 32.20 -19.13
N ASP A 486 -58.36 31.32 -19.47
CA ASP A 486 -57.00 31.34 -18.90
C ASP A 486 -56.03 32.29 -19.62
N SER A 487 -56.47 32.99 -20.67
CA SER A 487 -55.63 33.94 -21.39
C SER A 487 -55.48 35.25 -20.61
N PRO A 488 -54.26 35.79 -20.45
CA PRO A 488 -54.09 37.16 -19.94
C PRO A 488 -54.67 38.23 -20.90
N LEU A 489 -55.07 37.84 -22.11
CA LEU A 489 -55.65 38.71 -23.13
C LEU A 489 -57.19 38.60 -23.24
N VAL A 490 -57.89 37.90 -22.34
CA VAL A 490 -59.36 37.75 -22.38
C VAL A 490 -60.06 39.10 -22.55
N GLY A 491 -60.99 39.17 -23.50
CA GLY A 491 -61.76 40.37 -23.80
C GLY A 491 -61.02 41.40 -24.64
N GLN A 492 -59.71 41.26 -24.85
CA GLN A 492 -58.97 42.09 -25.80
C GLN A 492 -59.22 41.62 -27.23
N ARG A 493 -59.20 42.58 -28.16
CA ARG A 493 -59.37 42.31 -29.59
C ARG A 493 -58.04 41.89 -30.19
N LEU A 494 -58.01 40.75 -30.88
CA LEU A 494 -56.86 40.33 -31.67
C LEU A 494 -56.67 41.29 -32.86
N PRO A 495 -55.44 41.44 -33.38
CA PRO A 495 -55.24 42.11 -34.66
C PRO A 495 -55.97 41.35 -35.78
N ASP A 496 -56.46 42.06 -36.80
CA ASP A 496 -57.01 41.44 -38.02
C ASP A 496 -55.92 41.42 -39.09
N LEU A 497 -55.37 40.23 -39.36
CA LEU A 497 -54.22 40.03 -40.25
C LEU A 497 -54.55 39.21 -41.50
N ARG A 498 -55.83 39.05 -41.85
CA ARG A 498 -56.27 38.17 -42.95
C ARG A 498 -55.80 38.60 -44.35
N ASP A 499 -55.49 39.89 -44.52
CA ASP A 499 -54.98 40.49 -45.76
C ASP A 499 -53.53 41.00 -45.63
N LEU A 500 -52.82 40.59 -44.55
CA LEU A 500 -51.48 41.07 -44.25
C LEU A 500 -50.46 39.93 -44.23
N PHE A 501 -49.29 40.16 -44.83
CA PHE A 501 -48.15 39.27 -44.69
C PHE A 501 -47.32 39.65 -43.47
N VAL A 502 -46.90 38.65 -42.71
CA VAL A 502 -45.90 38.86 -41.67
C VAL A 502 -44.57 39.01 -42.38
N ARG A 503 -43.90 40.14 -42.15
CA ARG A 503 -42.51 40.34 -42.55
C ARG A 503 -41.62 40.14 -41.33
N SER A 504 -40.49 39.46 -41.53
CA SER A 504 -39.45 39.48 -40.50
C SER A 504 -38.88 40.88 -40.40
N VAL A 505 -38.58 41.28 -39.18
CA VAL A 505 -37.88 42.53 -38.89
C VAL A 505 -36.48 42.20 -38.38
N SER A 506 -35.56 43.13 -38.57
CA SER A 506 -34.14 42.96 -38.23
C SER A 506 -33.83 43.32 -36.78
N SER A 507 -34.74 44.05 -36.11
CA SER A 507 -34.59 44.45 -34.72
C SER A 507 -35.92 44.40 -33.96
N TYR A 508 -35.84 44.40 -32.62
CA TYR A 508 -37.01 44.37 -31.75
C TYR A 508 -37.87 45.63 -31.90
N GLU A 509 -37.25 46.79 -32.14
CA GLU A 509 -37.92 48.08 -32.27
C GLU A 509 -38.78 48.20 -33.54
N GLU A 510 -38.51 47.36 -34.54
CA GLU A 510 -39.27 47.31 -35.79
C GLU A 510 -40.52 46.43 -35.69
N ILE A 511 -40.70 45.68 -34.58
CA ILE A 511 -41.89 44.84 -34.35
C ILE A 511 -43.14 45.73 -34.33
N GLY A 512 -44.13 45.39 -35.17
CA GLY A 512 -45.38 46.14 -35.31
C GLY A 512 -45.38 47.19 -36.41
N THR A 513 -44.26 47.39 -37.11
CA THR A 513 -44.22 48.29 -38.29
C THR A 513 -44.91 47.66 -39.50
N THR A 514 -45.84 48.40 -40.12
CA THR A 514 -46.51 48.04 -41.37
C THR A 514 -45.78 48.62 -42.59
N GLY A 515 -45.77 47.92 -43.73
CA GLY A 515 -45.16 48.41 -44.97
C GLY A 515 -45.53 47.56 -46.20
N GLY A 516 -45.25 48.07 -47.40
CA GLY A 516 -45.60 47.49 -48.71
C GLY A 516 -46.13 48.58 -49.64
N GLU A 517 -45.74 48.59 -50.92
CA GLU A 517 -46.23 49.55 -51.92
C GLU A 517 -47.59 49.07 -52.47
N GLU A 518 -48.60 49.95 -52.49
CA GLU A 518 -49.96 49.62 -52.95
C GLU A 518 -50.11 49.63 -54.50
N GLU A 519 -49.09 50.08 -55.22
CA GLU A 519 -49.10 50.17 -56.69
C GLU A 519 -47.85 49.52 -57.31
N HIS A 520 -48.03 48.88 -58.47
CA HIS A 520 -46.93 48.32 -59.25
C HIS A 520 -47.23 48.48 -60.75
N THR A 521 -46.20 48.89 -61.51
CA THR A 521 -46.32 49.25 -62.93
C THR A 521 -45.73 48.16 -63.83
N HIS A 522 -46.49 47.74 -64.84
CA HIS A 522 -45.99 46.93 -65.95
C HIS A 522 -45.75 47.81 -67.18
N ASP A 523 -44.52 47.94 -67.63
CA ASP A 523 -44.20 48.60 -68.89
C ASP A 523 -44.25 47.60 -70.06
N VAL A 524 -45.10 47.88 -71.06
CA VAL A 524 -45.15 47.13 -72.33
C VAL A 524 -44.68 48.03 -73.45
N VAL A 525 -43.59 47.66 -74.12
CA VAL A 525 -43.04 48.37 -75.28
C VAL A 525 -43.57 47.71 -76.57
N LEU A 526 -44.44 48.39 -77.31
CA LEU A 526 -44.89 47.95 -78.63
C LEU A 526 -43.88 48.39 -79.69
N GLN A 527 -43.36 47.45 -80.49
CA GLN A 527 -42.42 47.74 -81.57
C GLN A 527 -43.10 48.23 -82.86
N VAL A 528 -42.38 49.07 -83.62
CA VAL A 528 -42.81 49.62 -84.91
C VAL A 528 -43.02 48.49 -85.93
N HIS A 529 -44.13 48.54 -86.67
CA HIS A 529 -44.42 47.66 -87.80
C HIS A 529 -45.00 48.44 -88.99
N THR A 530 -44.98 47.82 -90.18
CA THR A 530 -45.47 48.40 -91.44
C THR A 530 -46.61 47.57 -92.04
N HIS A 531 -47.43 48.18 -92.88
CA HIS A 531 -48.50 47.53 -93.64
C HIS A 531 -48.34 47.77 -95.15
N SER A 532 -48.79 46.80 -95.96
CA SER A 532 -48.84 46.89 -97.42
C SER A 532 -50.26 47.23 -97.89
N ILE A 533 -50.39 48.13 -98.87
CA ILE A 533 -51.67 48.45 -99.53
C ILE A 533 -51.63 47.90 -100.96
N HIS A 534 -52.57 47.03 -101.32
CA HIS A 534 -52.68 46.44 -102.66
C HIS A 534 -53.67 47.26 -103.52
N HIS A 535 -53.35 47.52 -104.80
CA HIS A 535 -54.29 48.08 -105.77
C HIS A 535 -54.04 47.52 -107.18
N GLN A 536 -55.04 47.60 -108.07
CA GLN A 536 -55.06 47.05 -109.42
C GLN A 536 -55.73 48.04 -110.40
N HIS A 537 -55.26 48.12 -111.65
CA HIS A 537 -55.85 48.95 -112.71
C HIS A 537 -56.58 48.09 -113.75
N ASP A 538 -57.67 48.60 -114.31
CA ASP A 538 -58.37 48.02 -115.46
C ASP A 538 -58.35 49.04 -116.61
N ILE A 539 -57.74 48.68 -117.75
CA ILE A 539 -57.64 49.54 -118.95
C ILE A 539 -58.40 48.84 -120.07
N GLN A 540 -59.53 49.41 -120.51
CA GLN A 540 -60.25 48.96 -121.70
C GLN A 540 -60.10 49.98 -122.82
N ALA A 541 -59.45 49.57 -123.91
CA ALA A 541 -59.39 50.32 -125.17
C ALA A 541 -60.54 49.86 -126.08
N GLN A 542 -61.47 50.76 -126.41
CA GLN A 542 -62.55 50.49 -127.35
C GLN A 542 -62.09 50.85 -128.77
N PHE A 543 -61.80 49.84 -129.59
CA PHE A 543 -61.63 49.99 -131.04
C PHE A 543 -63.01 49.85 -131.70
N ASP A 544 -63.54 50.93 -132.28
CA ASP A 544 -64.69 50.87 -133.19
C ASP A 544 -64.19 50.81 -134.65
N PRO A 545 -64.39 49.69 -135.37
CA PRO A 545 -63.90 49.50 -136.73
C PRO A 545 -64.98 49.81 -137.79
N THR A 546 -65.62 50.97 -137.76
CA THR A 546 -66.56 51.39 -138.82
C THR A 546 -66.03 52.61 -139.62
N PRO A 547 -65.85 52.49 -140.95
CA PRO A 547 -65.21 53.53 -141.76
C PRO A 547 -66.25 54.54 -142.26
N GLN A 548 -66.35 55.71 -141.63
CA GLN A 548 -67.00 56.88 -142.26
C GLN A 548 -66.23 58.19 -142.00
N ASN A 549 -65.43 58.54 -143.00
CA ASN A 549 -65.50 59.77 -143.78
C ASN A 549 -65.67 61.11 -143.02
N SER A 550 -64.59 61.89 -143.07
CA SER A 550 -64.58 63.36 -143.12
C SER A 550 -64.78 64.15 -141.82
N GLY A 551 -63.65 64.46 -141.20
CA GLY A 551 -63.32 65.85 -140.85
C GLY A 551 -63.57 66.29 -139.41
N THR A 552 -62.59 66.09 -138.53
CA THR A 552 -61.79 67.14 -137.87
C THR A 552 -61.05 66.52 -136.68
N ILE A 553 -59.73 66.39 -136.80
CA ILE A 553 -58.84 65.92 -135.74
C ILE A 553 -58.69 67.05 -134.70
N LEU A 554 -59.04 66.79 -133.44
CA LEU A 554 -58.51 67.53 -132.28
C LEU A 554 -57.59 66.60 -131.50
N SER A 555 -56.32 66.98 -131.42
CA SER A 555 -55.20 66.20 -130.89
C SER A 555 -55.21 66.07 -129.37
N GLN A 556 -55.35 64.86 -128.82
CA GLN A 556 -55.09 64.55 -127.40
C GLN A 556 -53.78 63.78 -127.24
N LYS A 557 -52.70 64.52 -127.01
CA LYS A 557 -51.32 64.02 -126.83
C LYS A 557 -50.93 63.88 -125.34
N LYS A 558 -51.78 63.30 -124.47
CA LYS A 558 -51.52 63.24 -123.01
C LYS A 558 -52.03 62.00 -122.22
N LEU A 559 -52.21 60.82 -122.83
CA LEU A 559 -52.75 59.65 -122.09
C LEU A 559 -51.91 58.35 -122.14
N ALA A 560 -50.58 58.43 -122.33
CA ALA A 560 -49.73 57.23 -122.17
C ALA A 560 -48.28 57.56 -121.78
N LEU A 561 -48.05 57.86 -120.49
CA LEU A 561 -46.71 57.77 -119.88
C LEU A 561 -46.76 56.84 -118.67
N ALA A 562 -45.70 56.03 -118.53
CA ALA A 562 -45.52 54.98 -117.52
C ALA A 562 -45.32 55.51 -116.08
N GLU A 563 -45.12 56.81 -115.93
CA GLU A 563 -45.15 57.48 -114.63
C GLU A 563 -46.37 58.39 -114.60
N HIS A 564 -47.35 58.04 -113.77
CA HIS A 564 -48.41 58.96 -113.40
C HIS A 564 -48.55 58.96 -111.89
N ILE A 565 -48.71 60.16 -111.34
CA ILE A 565 -48.70 60.40 -109.91
C ILE A 565 -50.10 60.09 -109.38
N HIS A 566 -50.21 59.05 -108.56
CA HIS A 566 -51.34 58.97 -107.63
C HIS A 566 -51.12 60.04 -106.56
N LYS A 567 -51.85 61.14 -106.65
CA LYS A 567 -52.11 61.92 -105.45
C LYS A 567 -53.17 61.15 -104.66
N LEU A 568 -52.72 60.13 -103.94
CA LEU A 568 -53.48 59.52 -102.87
C LEU A 568 -53.55 60.57 -101.75
N ASP A 569 -54.54 61.45 -101.83
CA ASP A 569 -54.98 62.20 -100.66
C ASP A 569 -55.60 61.17 -99.72
N ASN A 570 -54.77 60.58 -98.86
CA ASN A 570 -55.24 60.02 -97.61
C ASN A 570 -55.77 61.22 -96.82
N ALA A 571 -57.04 61.55 -97.03
CA ALA A 571 -57.76 62.50 -96.20
C ALA A 571 -57.96 61.83 -94.82
N LEU A 572 -56.89 61.77 -94.03
CA LEU A 572 -57.07 62.10 -92.63
C LEU A 572 -57.44 63.59 -92.66
N THR A 573 -58.70 63.88 -92.40
CA THR A 573 -59.22 65.23 -92.20
C THR A 573 -58.31 66.01 -91.25
N LEU A 574 -57.55 66.93 -91.82
CA LEU A 574 -57.10 68.19 -91.23
C LEU A 574 -57.23 69.22 -92.38
N PRO A 575 -57.57 70.53 -92.22
CA PRO A 575 -57.51 71.38 -91.02
C PRO A 575 -58.68 72.45 -90.97
N PRO A 576 -58.63 73.62 -90.26
CA PRO A 576 -57.63 74.65 -90.52
C PRO A 576 -56.76 75.01 -89.30
N THR A 577 -55.53 75.32 -89.63
CA THR A 577 -54.42 75.84 -88.82
C THR A 577 -54.82 77.04 -87.93
N PRO A 578 -54.02 77.39 -86.89
CA PRO A 578 -52.61 77.02 -86.71
C PRO A 578 -52.37 75.83 -85.78
N THR A 579 -53.30 74.87 -85.84
CA THR A 579 -53.26 73.46 -85.37
C THR A 579 -52.78 73.26 -83.94
N GLU A 580 -53.64 73.65 -83.02
CA GLU A 580 -53.56 73.27 -81.62
C GLU A 580 -53.68 71.75 -81.42
N SER A 581 -52.98 71.32 -80.38
CA SER A 581 -53.14 70.12 -79.58
C SER A 581 -54.53 69.51 -79.59
N SER A 582 -54.64 68.26 -80.05
CA SER A 582 -55.68 67.37 -79.51
C SER A 582 -55.13 66.76 -78.23
N GLU A 583 -55.61 67.25 -77.09
CA GLU A 583 -55.67 66.45 -75.88
C GLU A 583 -56.31 65.10 -76.23
N TYR A 584 -55.56 64.01 -76.05
CA TYR A 584 -56.18 62.71 -75.87
C TYR A 584 -56.81 62.72 -74.49
N VAL A 585 -58.12 63.00 -74.47
CA VAL A 585 -58.98 62.82 -73.29
C VAL A 585 -58.91 61.34 -72.91
N GLY A 586 -58.55 61.09 -71.66
CA GLY A 586 -58.12 59.80 -71.14
C GLY A 586 -59.00 58.62 -71.55
N GLY A 587 -58.35 57.53 -71.94
CA GLY A 587 -58.87 56.23 -71.56
C GLY A 587 -58.81 56.19 -70.04
N GLU A 588 -59.96 56.13 -69.38
CA GLU A 588 -60.02 55.94 -67.94
C GLU A 588 -59.09 54.77 -67.55
N ALA A 589 -58.31 54.95 -66.49
CA ALA A 589 -57.62 53.83 -65.86
C ALA A 589 -58.69 52.75 -65.62
N VAL A 590 -58.54 51.59 -66.27
CA VAL A 590 -59.39 50.46 -65.94
C VAL A 590 -59.03 50.09 -64.51
N GLN A 591 -59.89 50.45 -63.55
CA GLN A 591 -59.81 49.87 -62.22
C GLN A 591 -60.04 48.37 -62.39
N THR A 592 -58.96 47.62 -62.39
CA THR A 592 -59.04 46.19 -62.11
C THR A 592 -59.50 46.07 -60.66
N GLN A 593 -60.35 45.08 -60.38
CA GLN A 593 -60.73 44.78 -59.01
C GLN A 593 -59.46 44.48 -58.19
N LYS A 594 -59.50 44.76 -56.88
CA LYS A 594 -58.40 44.45 -55.94
C LYS A 594 -57.87 43.05 -56.25
N ALA A 595 -56.61 42.96 -56.68
CA ALA A 595 -55.96 41.67 -56.90
C ALA A 595 -55.94 40.93 -55.55
N SER A 596 -56.39 39.67 -55.53
CA SER A 596 -56.30 38.88 -54.30
C SER A 596 -54.82 38.75 -53.92
N ALA A 597 -54.48 39.15 -52.70
CA ALA A 597 -53.11 39.08 -52.19
C ALA A 597 -52.65 37.62 -51.96
N VAL A 598 -53.55 36.64 -52.09
CA VAL A 598 -53.30 35.23 -51.81
C VAL A 598 -53.63 34.39 -53.05
N PRO A 599 -52.74 33.49 -53.50
CA PRO A 599 -53.05 32.57 -54.58
C PRO A 599 -54.30 31.74 -54.24
N PRO A 600 -55.19 31.44 -55.19
CA PRO A 600 -56.48 30.79 -54.94
C PRO A 600 -56.40 29.38 -54.34
N PHE A 601 -55.19 28.81 -54.21
CA PHE A 601 -54.90 27.49 -53.64
C PHE A 601 -54.18 27.53 -52.28
N MET A 602 -53.93 28.70 -51.69
CA MET A 602 -53.33 28.83 -50.35
C MET A 602 -54.32 29.49 -49.37
N SER A 603 -54.56 28.87 -48.21
CA SER A 603 -55.19 29.51 -47.06
C SER A 603 -54.18 29.60 -45.92
N LEU A 604 -53.47 30.73 -45.85
CA LEU A 604 -52.53 31.02 -44.76
C LEU A 604 -53.27 31.74 -43.63
N LEU A 605 -53.28 31.14 -42.44
CA LEU A 605 -53.83 31.75 -41.23
C LEU A 605 -52.70 32.35 -40.39
N LYS A 606 -52.99 33.48 -39.76
CA LYS A 606 -52.14 34.06 -38.71
C LYS A 606 -52.75 33.67 -37.36
N LEU A 607 -52.01 32.93 -36.54
CA LEU A 607 -52.44 32.50 -35.22
C LEU A 607 -51.61 33.18 -34.15
N MET A 608 -52.24 33.80 -33.14
CA MET A 608 -51.56 34.35 -31.98
C MET A 608 -51.63 33.38 -30.81
N ARG A 609 -50.51 33.15 -30.11
CA ARG A 609 -50.47 32.41 -28.85
C ARG A 609 -51.23 33.21 -27.79
N ILE A 610 -52.23 32.61 -27.17
CA ILE A 610 -53.09 33.26 -26.17
C ILE A 610 -52.95 32.71 -24.75
N ILE A 611 -52.38 31.51 -24.55
CA ILE A 611 -52.06 30.94 -23.22
C ILE A 611 -50.71 30.22 -23.22
#